data_AF-A0AAD0CAZ8-F1
#
_entry.id   AF-A0AAD0CAZ8-F1
#
_cell.length_a   1.000
_cell.length_b   1.000
_cell.length_c   1.000
_cell.angle_alpha   90.00
_cell.angle_beta   90.00
_cell.angle_gamma   90.00
#
_symmetry.space_group_name_H-M   'P 1'
#
loop_
_entity.id
_entity.type
_entity.pdbx_description
1 polymer ?
#
loop_
_entity_poly.entity_id
_entity_poly.type
_entity_poly.pdbx_seq_one_letter_code
_entity_poly.pdbx_strand_id
1 'polypeptide(L)'
;MRKSISVFKLNKTDKEILQILRKIFLTKKVRPLASDDHLRIWMIRVFFYMSFAFIILKILIVFFGRELPSEYSAMAATPIAFFFGTLFLYINSESENTSILVFSLTWVSIVVALFMA
;
A
#
# COMPACT_ATOMS: atom_id res chain seq x y z
N MET A 1 -29.59 -17.38 -0.97
CA MET A 1 -29.40 -16.03 -1.56
C MET A 1 -28.04 -15.47 -1.13
N ARG A 2 -27.00 -15.57 -1.99
CA ARG A 2 -25.76 -14.81 -1.77
C ARG A 2 -25.99 -13.38 -2.24
N LYS A 3 -26.00 -12.42 -1.32
CA LYS A 3 -25.98 -11.00 -1.66
C LYS A 3 -24.71 -10.74 -2.48
N SER A 4 -24.90 -10.52 -3.77
CA SER A 4 -23.92 -9.89 -4.65
C SER A 4 -23.66 -8.50 -4.08
N ILE A 5 -22.57 -8.36 -3.31
CA ILE A 5 -21.99 -7.06 -2.97
C ILE A 5 -21.82 -6.35 -4.30
N SER A 6 -22.48 -5.19 -4.47
CA SER A 6 -22.41 -4.41 -5.71
C SER A 6 -20.95 -4.14 -6.02
N VAL A 7 -20.42 -4.89 -6.98
CA VAL A 7 -19.10 -4.65 -7.54
C VAL A 7 -19.22 -3.30 -8.22
N PHE A 8 -18.62 -2.27 -7.61
CA PHE A 8 -18.34 -1.00 -8.28
C PHE A 8 -17.93 -1.34 -9.72
N LYS A 9 -18.59 -0.76 -10.72
CA LYS A 9 -18.29 -1.05 -12.12
C LYS A 9 -16.89 -0.51 -12.42
N LEU A 10 -15.87 -1.35 -12.17
CA LEU A 10 -14.46 -1.00 -12.31
C LEU A 10 -14.22 -0.51 -13.72
N ASN A 11 -13.70 0.72 -13.83
CA ASN A 11 -13.33 1.27 -15.12
C ASN A 11 -12.09 0.52 -15.65
N LYS A 12 -11.67 0.85 -16.88
CA LYS A 12 -10.51 0.20 -17.51
C LYS A 12 -9.23 0.37 -16.66
N THR A 13 -9.03 1.58 -16.14
CA THR A 13 -7.91 1.97 -15.27
C THR A 13 -7.89 1.21 -13.93
N ASP A 14 -9.05 0.97 -13.31
CA ASP A 14 -9.14 0.22 -12.06
C ASP A 14 -8.73 -1.24 -12.25
N LYS A 15 -9.07 -1.82 -13.41
CA LYS A 15 -8.66 -3.18 -13.77
C LYS A 15 -7.16 -3.27 -14.03
N GLU A 16 -6.58 -2.26 -14.69
CA GLU A 16 -5.12 -2.15 -14.90
C GLU A 16 -4.39 -2.09 -13.54
N ILE A 17 -4.91 -1.31 -12.60
CA ILE A 17 -4.29 -1.20 -11.27
C ILE A 17 -4.43 -2.47 -10.46
N LEU A 18 -5.56 -3.16 -10.52
CA LEU A 18 -5.70 -4.46 -9.90
C LEU A 18 -4.71 -5.47 -10.50
N GLN A 19 -4.43 -5.40 -11.80
CA GLN A 19 -3.39 -6.24 -12.42
C GLN A 19 -1.99 -5.86 -11.91
N ILE A 20 -1.68 -4.56 -11.79
CA ILE A 20 -0.43 -4.06 -11.21
C ILE A 20 -0.27 -4.56 -9.77
N LEU A 21 -1.29 -4.40 -8.91
CA LEU A 21 -1.28 -4.87 -7.53
C LEU A 21 -1.14 -6.41 -7.44
N ARG A 22 -1.82 -7.15 -8.32
CA ARG A 22 -1.65 -8.61 -8.41
C ARG A 22 -0.23 -9.00 -8.83
N LYS A 23 0.39 -8.26 -9.76
CA LYS A 23 1.79 -8.45 -10.16
C LYS A 23 2.72 -8.21 -8.96
N ILE A 24 2.47 -7.14 -8.21
CA ILE A 24 3.26 -6.78 -7.03
C ILE A 24 3.11 -7.84 -5.94
N PHE A 25 1.91 -8.29 -5.56
CA PHE A 25 1.73 -9.10 -4.34
C PHE A 25 1.52 -10.61 -4.58
N LEU A 26 0.95 -11.01 -5.72
CA LEU A 26 0.58 -12.41 -5.98
C LEU A 26 1.53 -13.13 -6.93
N THR A 27 2.39 -12.42 -7.67
CA THR A 27 3.38 -13.06 -8.53
C THR A 27 4.54 -13.61 -7.70
N LYS A 28 4.57 -14.95 -7.56
CA LYS A 28 5.64 -15.72 -6.90
C LYS A 28 6.94 -15.82 -7.72
N LYS A 29 6.87 -15.62 -9.04
CA LYS A 29 8.01 -15.62 -9.97
C LYS A 29 7.88 -14.43 -10.91
N VAL A 30 8.32 -13.26 -10.48
CA VAL A 30 8.52 -12.15 -11.40
C VAL A 30 9.75 -12.55 -12.21
N ARG A 31 9.58 -12.97 -13.46
CA ARG A 31 10.70 -13.04 -14.41
C ARG A 31 10.96 -11.59 -14.81
N PRO A 32 11.98 -10.92 -14.25
CA PRO A 32 12.20 -9.52 -14.55
C PRO A 32 12.67 -9.44 -15.99
N LEU A 33 12.02 -8.61 -16.80
CA LEU A 33 12.58 -8.21 -18.08
C LEU A 33 13.67 -7.12 -17.87
N ALA A 34 13.70 -6.48 -16.68
CA ALA A 34 14.69 -5.48 -16.26
C ALA A 34 14.93 -5.50 -14.74
N SER A 35 16.17 -5.18 -14.31
CA SER A 35 16.60 -5.14 -12.90
C SER A 35 15.84 -4.11 -12.05
N ASP A 36 15.47 -2.97 -12.65
CA ASP A 36 14.84 -1.85 -11.94
C ASP A 36 13.42 -2.17 -11.46
N ASP A 37 12.66 -2.92 -12.25
CA ASP A 37 11.32 -3.37 -11.87
C ASP A 37 11.36 -4.30 -10.66
N HIS A 38 12.41 -5.12 -10.56
CA HIS A 38 12.60 -6.01 -9.42
C HIS A 38 12.85 -5.20 -8.14
N LEU A 39 13.71 -4.18 -8.22
CA LEU A 39 14.00 -3.30 -7.10
C LEU A 39 12.73 -2.55 -6.64
N ARG A 40 11.97 -1.98 -7.57
CA ARG A 40 10.71 -1.26 -7.25
C ARG A 40 9.69 -2.18 -6.59
N ILE A 41 9.45 -3.37 -7.14
CA ILE A 41 8.52 -4.35 -6.56
C ILE A 41 9.00 -4.81 -5.18
N TRP A 42 10.30 -5.05 -5.03
CA TRP A 42 10.89 -5.44 -3.75
C TRP A 42 10.71 -4.34 -2.69
N MET A 43 11.01 -3.08 -3.03
CA MET A 43 10.80 -1.93 -2.15
C MET A 43 9.34 -1.82 -1.71
N ILE A 44 8.39 -1.88 -2.65
CA ILE A 44 6.95 -1.80 -2.34
C ILE A 44 6.56 -2.90 -1.35
N ARG A 45 7.02 -4.14 -1.55
CA ARG A 45 6.73 -5.25 -0.63
C ARG A 45 7.33 -5.03 0.76
N VAL A 46 8.60 -4.64 0.83
CA VAL A 46 9.32 -4.45 2.11
C VAL A 46 8.66 -3.34 2.93
N PHE A 47 8.38 -2.19 2.32
CA PHE A 47 7.69 -1.10 3.02
C PHE A 47 6.26 -1.45 3.41
N PHE A 48 5.55 -2.24 2.58
CA PHE A 48 4.23 -2.76 2.95
C PHE A 48 4.29 -3.63 4.22
N TYR A 49 5.22 -4.60 4.27
CA TYR A 49 5.34 -5.48 5.43
C TYR A 49 5.78 -4.75 6.69
N MET A 50 6.72 -3.79 6.58
CA MET A 50 7.10 -2.96 7.72
C MET A 50 5.93 -2.12 8.23
N SER A 51 5.20 -1.47 7.33
CA SER A 51 3.99 -0.70 7.66
C SER A 51 2.96 -1.56 8.40
N PHE A 52 2.72 -2.77 7.89
CA PHE A 52 1.78 -3.71 8.50
C PHE A 52 2.23 -4.18 9.88
N ALA A 53 3.53 -4.45 10.06
CA ALA A 53 4.10 -4.80 11.35
C ALA A 53 3.93 -3.69 12.40
N PHE A 54 4.20 -2.43 12.03
CA PHE A 54 4.00 -1.28 12.92
C PHE A 54 2.53 -1.06 13.29
N ILE A 55 1.60 -1.27 12.35
CA ILE A 55 0.16 -1.21 12.61
C ILE A 55 -0.25 -2.29 13.62
N ILE A 56 0.17 -3.54 13.40
CA ILE A 56 -0.13 -4.65 14.33
C ILE A 56 0.43 -4.36 15.72
N LEU A 57 1.69 -3.93 15.78
CA LEU A 57 2.35 -3.65 17.06
C LEU A 57 1.66 -2.49 17.80
N LYS A 58 1.21 -1.44 17.10
CA LYS A 58 0.40 -0.37 17.69
C LYS A 58 -0.91 -0.90 18.28
N ILE A 59 -1.63 -1.73 17.51
CA ILE A 59 -2.88 -2.34 17.97
C ILE A 59 -2.65 -3.19 19.22
N LEU A 60 -1.59 -4.00 19.25
CA LEU A 60 -1.26 -4.82 20.42
C LEU A 60 -0.92 -3.98 21.64
N ILE A 61 -0.08 -2.95 21.49
CA ILE A 61 0.33 -2.09 22.62
C ILE A 61 -0.88 -1.36 23.23
N VAL A 62 -1.74 -0.79 22.38
CA VAL A 62 -2.99 -0.16 22.81
C VAL A 62 -3.92 -1.16 23.48
N PHE A 63 -4.01 -2.39 22.95
CA PHE A 63 -4.83 -3.45 23.54
C PHE A 63 -4.35 -3.87 24.94
N PHE A 64 -3.03 -3.81 25.20
CA PHE A 64 -2.46 -4.04 26.53
C PHE A 64 -2.51 -2.81 27.47
N GLY A 65 -3.22 -1.74 27.08
CA GLY A 65 -3.39 -0.54 27.89
C GLY A 65 -2.11 0.27 28.08
N ARG A 66 -1.12 0.09 27.20
CA ARG A 66 0.14 0.84 27.23
C ARG A 66 0.09 1.97 26.21
N GLU A 67 0.67 3.10 26.56
CA GLU A 67 0.88 4.20 25.63
C GLU A 67 2.15 4.00 24.83
N LEU A 68 2.12 4.42 23.57
CA LEU A 68 3.28 4.38 22.69
C LEU A 68 4.13 5.63 22.89
N PRO A 69 5.46 5.51 23.02
CA PRO A 69 6.36 6.65 22.98
C PRO A 69 6.17 7.44 21.68
N SER A 70 6.25 8.77 21.74
CA SER A 70 6.07 9.65 20.57
C SER A 70 7.05 9.38 19.42
N GLU A 71 8.26 8.88 19.75
CA GLU A 71 9.28 8.44 18.80
C GLU A 71 8.78 7.31 17.87
N TYR A 72 7.87 6.47 18.38
CA TYR A 72 7.29 5.38 17.62
C TYR A 72 6.41 5.88 16.46
N SER A 73 5.72 7.00 16.63
CA SER A 73 4.86 7.58 15.58
C SER A 73 5.68 7.92 14.33
N ALA A 74 6.85 8.54 14.50
CA ALA A 74 7.74 8.86 13.38
C ALA A 74 8.32 7.60 12.72
N MET A 75 8.69 6.60 13.53
CA MET A 75 9.20 5.31 13.03
C MET A 75 8.16 4.53 12.25
N ALA A 76 6.89 4.57 12.65
CA ALA A 76 5.79 3.92 11.95
C ALA A 76 5.36 4.70 10.69
N ALA A 77 5.34 6.03 10.75
CA ALA A 77 4.94 6.89 9.64
C ALA A 77 5.88 6.80 8.43
N THR A 78 7.19 6.64 8.68
CA THR A 78 8.22 6.58 7.64
C THR A 78 7.99 5.44 6.62
N PRO A 79 7.93 4.16 7.00
CA PRO A 79 7.69 3.07 6.05
C PRO A 79 6.32 3.15 5.38
N ILE A 80 5.30 3.71 6.05
CA ILE A 80 3.98 3.95 5.47
C ILE A 80 4.08 4.96 4.32
N ALA A 81 4.73 6.09 4.56
CA ALA A 81 4.96 7.11 3.54
C ALA A 81 5.77 6.56 2.36
N PHE A 82 6.85 5.81 2.62
CA PHE A 82 7.65 5.17 1.57
C PHE A 82 6.87 4.12 0.78
N PHE A 83 6.02 3.32 1.43
CA PHE A 83 5.16 2.35 0.76
C PHE A 83 4.23 3.04 -0.25
N PHE A 84 3.46 4.02 0.21
CA PHE A 84 2.48 4.70 -0.64
C PHE A 84 3.14 5.58 -1.70
N GLY A 85 4.25 6.24 -1.38
CA GLY A 85 5.02 7.02 -2.36
C GLY A 85 5.59 6.13 -3.48
N THR A 86 6.20 5.01 -3.13
CA THR A 86 6.76 4.08 -4.13
C THR A 86 5.65 3.42 -4.95
N LEU A 87 4.54 3.03 -4.32
CA LEU A 87 3.38 2.46 -5.00
C LEU A 87 2.75 3.47 -5.98
N PHE A 88 2.62 4.73 -5.57
CA PHE A 88 2.13 5.82 -6.41
C PHE A 88 3.02 6.01 -7.64
N LEU A 89 4.34 6.10 -7.45
CA LEU A 89 5.28 6.24 -8.57
C LEU A 89 5.23 5.05 -9.52
N TYR A 90 5.17 3.84 -8.98
CA TYR A 90 5.11 2.62 -9.80
C TYR A 90 3.82 2.54 -10.62
N ILE A 91 2.67 2.83 -10.00
CA ILE A 91 1.40 2.84 -10.72
C ILE A 91 1.37 3.94 -11.78
N ASN A 92 1.84 5.15 -11.48
CA ASN A 92 1.89 6.21 -12.49
C ASN A 92 2.86 5.90 -13.63
N SER A 93 3.95 5.16 -13.37
CA SER A 93 4.86 4.74 -14.46
C SER A 93 4.26 3.68 -15.38
N GLU A 94 3.25 2.93 -14.92
CA GLU A 94 2.63 1.82 -15.65
C GLU A 94 1.21 2.15 -16.16
N SER A 95 0.58 3.23 -15.67
CA SER A 95 -0.79 3.63 -15.99
C SER A 95 -0.82 4.79 -16.98
N GLU A 96 -1.49 4.61 -18.12
CA GLU A 96 -1.67 5.66 -19.14
C GLU A 96 -2.62 6.79 -18.69
N ASN A 97 -3.44 6.57 -17.66
CA ASN A 97 -4.46 7.52 -17.18
C ASN A 97 -4.40 7.73 -15.66
N THR A 98 -4.79 8.93 -15.20
CA THR A 98 -4.93 9.25 -13.77
C THR A 98 -6.02 8.38 -13.13
N SER A 99 -5.68 7.68 -12.05
CA SER A 99 -6.59 6.73 -11.42
C SER A 99 -7.20 7.21 -10.10
N ILE A 100 -8.51 7.00 -9.97
CA ILE A 100 -9.27 7.15 -8.72
C ILE A 100 -8.79 6.18 -7.63
N LEU A 101 -8.36 4.97 -7.99
CA LEU A 101 -7.86 3.99 -7.04
C LEU A 101 -6.53 4.45 -6.45
N VAL A 102 -5.63 5.01 -7.28
CA VAL A 102 -4.40 5.65 -6.82
C VAL A 102 -4.72 6.85 -5.93
N PHE A 103 -5.63 7.72 -6.37
CA PHE A 103 -6.04 8.89 -5.58
C PHE A 103 -6.61 8.47 -4.21
N SER A 104 -7.42 7.43 -4.18
CA SER A 104 -8.01 6.87 -2.96
C SER A 104 -6.96 6.23 -2.05
N LEU A 105 -5.98 5.51 -2.61
CA LEU A 105 -4.86 4.94 -1.86
C LEU A 105 -3.98 6.04 -1.27
N THR A 106 -3.67 7.09 -2.04
CA THR A 106 -2.94 8.26 -1.55
C THR A 106 -3.72 8.98 -0.46
N TRP A 107 -5.03 9.14 -0.62
CA TRP A 107 -5.87 9.75 0.42
C TRP A 107 -5.90 8.93 1.71
N VAL A 108 -6.13 7.62 1.60
CA VAL A 108 -6.09 6.70 2.75
C VAL A 108 -4.71 6.73 3.41
N SER A 109 -3.63 6.81 2.63
CA SER A 109 -2.27 6.92 3.17
C SER A 109 -2.06 8.15 4.04
N ILE A 110 -2.60 9.30 3.61
CA ILE A 110 -2.52 10.56 4.34
C ILE A 110 -3.33 10.46 5.63
N VAL A 111 -4.55 9.92 5.56
CA VAL A 111 -5.40 9.71 6.76
C VAL A 111 -4.73 8.76 7.75
N VAL A 112 -4.15 7.65 7.28
CA VAL A 112 -3.42 6.71 8.13
C VAL A 112 -2.19 7.37 8.75
N ALA A 113 -1.43 8.16 7.99
CA ALA A 113 -0.29 8.91 8.51
C ALA A 113 -0.71 9.92 9.58
N LEU A 114 -1.80 10.66 9.37
CA LEU A 114 -2.36 11.61 10.33
C LEU A 114 -2.92 10.93 11.59
N PHE A 115 -3.47 9.72 11.49
CA PHE A 115 -3.91 8.94 12.64
C PHE A 115 -2.73 8.28 13.41
N MET A 116 -1.61 8.10 12.73
CA MET A 116 -0.38 7.55 13.31
C MET A 116 0.47 8.62 13.99
N ALA A 117 0.44 9.86 13.47
CA ALA A 117 1.05 11.05 14.06
C ALA A 117 0.37 11.42 15.39
#